data_AF-A0A524HDX7-F1
#
_entry.id   AF-A0A524HDX7-F1
#
_cell.length_a   1.000
_cell.length_b   1.000
_cell.length_c   1.000
_cell.angle_alpha   90.00
_cell.angle_beta   90.00
_cell.angle_gamma   90.00
#
_symmetry.space_group_name_H-M   'P 1'
#
loop_
_entity.id
_entity.type
_entity.pdbx_description
1 polymer ?
#
loop_
_entity_poly.entity_id
_entity_poly.type
_entity_poly.pdbx_seq_one_letter_code
_entity_poly.pdbx_strand_id
1 'polypeptide(L)'
;MQISRPDLVHKDRAKDQSGEDQARLKHIPTNFTGIFWYAQFPNHYAGDGSYAKPELGELLINSQADQLADLIKILKKDDTILDLQKRFYNESKNPLKTKQ
;
A
#
# COMPACT_ATOMS: atom_id res chain seq x y z
N MET A 1 -4.89 -2.28 -13.06
CA MET A 1 -5.92 -1.73 -13.96
C MET A 1 -5.61 -2.01 -15.43
N GLN A 2 -4.49 -1.55 -16.03
CA GLN A 2 -4.23 -1.82 -17.45
C GLN A 2 -4.21 -3.30 -17.86
N ILE A 3 -3.78 -4.21 -16.97
CA ILE A 3 -3.79 -5.66 -17.26
C ILE A 3 -5.15 -6.32 -17.03
N SER A 4 -5.85 -5.97 -15.95
CA SER A 4 -7.09 -6.64 -15.55
C SER A 4 -8.35 -6.03 -16.15
N ARG A 5 -8.34 -4.72 -16.41
CA ARG A 5 -9.46 -3.91 -16.93
C ARG A 5 -8.93 -2.75 -17.79
N PRO A 6 -8.26 -3.05 -18.92
CA PRO A 6 -7.73 -2.01 -19.82
C PRO A 6 -8.82 -1.07 -20.34
N ASP A 7 -10.06 -1.56 -20.47
CA ASP A 7 -11.24 -0.82 -20.91
C ASP A 7 -11.59 0.38 -20.01
N LEU A 8 -11.13 0.36 -18.75
CA LEU A 8 -11.37 1.43 -17.78
C LEU A 8 -10.23 2.44 -17.69
N VAL A 9 -9.18 2.32 -18.52
CA VAL A 9 -7.97 3.14 -18.41
C VAL A 9 -7.78 4.01 -19.65
N HIS A 10 -7.90 5.32 -19.48
CA HIS A 10 -7.53 6.33 -20.48
C HIS A 10 -6.10 6.82 -20.26
N LYS A 11 -5.12 6.00 -20.67
CA LYS A 11 -3.69 6.34 -20.50
C LYS A 11 -3.29 7.60 -21.28
N ASP A 12 -3.96 7.84 -22.41
CA ASP A 12 -3.84 9.04 -23.23
C ASP A 12 -4.06 10.34 -22.44
N ARG A 13 -4.91 10.29 -21.39
CA ARG A 13 -5.24 11.45 -20.54
C ARG A 13 -4.31 11.64 -19.34
N ALA A 14 -3.31 10.76 -19.16
CA ALA A 14 -2.47 10.75 -17.96
C ALA A 14 -1.62 12.03 -17.78
N LYS A 15 -1.45 12.83 -18.84
CA LYS A 15 -0.73 14.10 -18.82
C LYS A 15 -1.63 15.33 -18.90
N ASP A 16 -2.95 15.16 -18.97
CA ASP A 16 -3.90 16.27 -19.07
C ASP A 16 -3.94 17.12 -17.79
N GLN A 17 -3.57 16.53 -16.65
CA GLN A 17 -3.48 17.17 -15.35
C GLN A 17 -2.16 16.83 -14.66
N SER A 18 -1.57 17.80 -13.98
CA SER A 18 -0.37 17.56 -13.16
C SER A 18 -0.73 16.74 -11.92
N GLY A 19 0.10 15.73 -11.64
CA GLY A 19 0.11 14.95 -10.40
C GLY A 19 1.26 15.32 -9.46
N GLU A 20 1.91 16.46 -9.67
CA GLU A 20 2.95 16.98 -8.79
C GLU A 20 2.37 17.52 -7.48
N ASP A 21 3.12 17.36 -6.38
CA ASP A 21 2.76 17.95 -5.10
C ASP A 21 2.88 19.48 -5.16
N GLN A 22 1.76 20.18 -4.97
CA GLN A 22 1.72 21.65 -4.98
C GLN A 22 2.28 22.30 -3.70
N ALA A 23 2.60 21.52 -2.67
CA ALA A 23 3.21 21.95 -1.43
C ALA A 23 2.45 23.09 -0.71
N ARG A 24 1.11 23.15 -0.84
CA ARG A 24 0.28 24.26 -0.32
C ARG A 24 0.33 24.40 1.20
N LEU A 25 0.60 23.31 1.93
CA LEU A 25 0.70 23.28 3.40
C LEU A 25 2.14 23.27 3.93
N LYS A 26 3.15 23.57 3.09
CA LYS A 26 4.58 23.54 3.51
C LYS A 26 4.93 24.38 4.75
N HIS A 27 4.09 25.36 5.09
CA HIS A 27 4.25 26.24 6.24
C HIS A 27 3.66 25.67 7.54
N ILE A 28 2.93 24.56 7.48
CA ILE A 28 2.36 23.87 8.64
C ILE A 28 3.29 22.68 8.97
N PRO A 29 4.08 22.75 10.05
CA PRO A 29 4.90 21.62 10.47
C PRO A 29 4.00 20.44 10.89
N THR A 30 4.45 19.20 10.70
CA THR A 30 3.70 17.94 10.95
C THR A 30 2.49 17.73 10.03
N ASN A 31 2.76 17.65 8.73
CA ASN A 31 1.81 17.76 7.60
C ASN A 31 0.76 16.62 7.42
N PHE A 32 0.22 16.05 8.49
CA PHE A 32 -0.93 15.12 8.40
C PHE A 32 -2.22 15.82 8.84
N THR A 33 -2.69 16.76 8.02
CA THR A 33 -3.97 17.45 8.23
C THR A 33 -5.09 16.72 7.49
N GLY A 34 -6.35 16.83 7.92
CA GLY A 34 -7.47 16.17 7.24
C GLY A 34 -7.69 16.58 5.77
N ILE A 35 -7.09 17.70 5.33
CA ILE A 35 -7.20 18.25 3.97
C ILE A 35 -5.91 18.06 3.14
N PHE A 36 -4.89 17.37 3.68
CA PHE A 36 -3.55 17.33 3.09
C PHE A 36 -3.56 16.85 1.64
N TRP A 37 -4.36 15.82 1.33
CA TRP A 37 -4.41 15.24 -0.01
C TRP A 37 -4.88 16.25 -1.06
N TYR A 38 -5.99 16.96 -0.80
CA TYR A 38 -6.48 18.00 -1.71
C TYR A 38 -5.48 19.18 -1.81
N ALA A 39 -4.76 19.45 -0.72
CA ALA A 39 -3.75 20.50 -0.71
C ALA A 39 -2.52 20.15 -1.56
N GLN A 40 -2.10 18.88 -1.63
CA GLN A 40 -1.00 18.42 -2.47
C GLN A 40 -1.45 18.13 -3.91
N PHE A 41 -2.59 17.43 -4.07
CA PHE A 41 -3.09 16.87 -5.32
C PHE A 41 -4.56 17.28 -5.55
N PRO A 42 -4.82 18.56 -5.92
CA PRO A 42 -6.19 19.08 -6.06
C PRO A 42 -7.03 18.37 -7.14
N ASN A 43 -6.37 17.76 -8.12
CA ASN A 43 -7.00 16.98 -9.20
C ASN A 43 -7.26 15.52 -8.79
N HIS A 44 -6.99 15.15 -7.53
CA HIS A 44 -7.05 13.77 -7.03
C HIS A 44 -6.14 12.79 -7.80
N TYR A 45 -5.04 13.30 -8.34
CA TYR A 45 -4.06 12.56 -9.11
C TYR A 45 -2.66 12.88 -8.59
N ALA A 46 -1.88 11.84 -8.29
CA ALA A 46 -0.53 11.94 -7.76
C ALA A 46 0.43 11.07 -8.59
N GLY A 47 1.54 11.65 -9.04
CA GLY A 47 2.52 11.01 -9.92
C GLY A 47 2.20 11.12 -11.41
N ASP A 48 2.88 10.31 -12.23
CA ASP A 48 2.73 10.29 -13.69
C ASP A 48 2.41 8.87 -14.20
N GLY A 49 1.14 8.64 -14.48
CA GLY A 49 0.60 7.40 -15.05
C GLY A 49 0.95 7.16 -16.52
N SER A 50 1.56 8.13 -17.23
CA SER A 50 1.99 7.93 -18.62
C SER A 50 3.09 6.89 -18.77
N TYR A 51 3.86 6.64 -17.70
CA TYR A 51 4.87 5.59 -17.64
C TYR A 51 4.31 4.17 -17.50
N ALA A 52 3.00 4.02 -17.23
CA ALA A 52 2.41 2.69 -17.04
C ALA A 52 2.51 1.84 -18.31
N LYS A 53 3.03 0.62 -18.17
CA LYS A 53 3.19 -0.35 -19.26
C LYS A 53 2.52 -1.68 -18.86
N PRO A 54 1.85 -2.38 -19.79
CA PRO A 54 1.25 -3.69 -19.52
C PRO A 54 2.25 -4.66 -18.86
N GLU A 55 3.47 -4.74 -19.38
CA GLU A 55 4.51 -5.67 -18.93
C GLU A 55 4.90 -5.43 -17.47
N LEU A 56 4.91 -4.16 -17.02
CA LEU A 56 5.15 -3.81 -15.62
C LEU A 56 3.98 -4.28 -14.74
N GLY A 57 2.75 -4.13 -15.22
CA GLY A 57 1.56 -4.60 -14.51
C GLY A 57 1.53 -6.11 -14.36
N GLU A 58 1.90 -6.85 -15.41
CA GLU A 58 1.95 -8.32 -15.40
C GLU A 58 3.03 -8.82 -14.44
N LEU A 59 4.24 -8.24 -14.51
CA LEU A 59 5.32 -8.56 -13.58
C LEU A 59 4.91 -8.37 -12.11
N LEU A 60 4.27 -7.23 -11.80
CA LEU A 60 3.82 -6.92 -10.44
C LEU A 60 2.73 -7.88 -9.96
N ILE A 61 1.70 -8.12 -10.78
CA ILE A 61 0.56 -8.98 -10.41
C ILE A 61 1.03 -10.42 -10.20
N ASN A 62 1.84 -10.97 -11.12
CA ASN A 62 2.32 -12.34 -11.01
C ASN A 62 3.20 -12.51 -9.75
N SER A 63 4.16 -11.60 -9.54
CA SER A 63 5.03 -11.63 -8.35
C SER A 63 4.24 -11.56 -7.04
N GLN A 64 3.23 -10.68 -6.96
CA GLN A 64 2.38 -10.58 -5.78
C GLN A 64 1.49 -11.81 -5.57
N ALA A 65 0.91 -12.34 -6.65
CA ALA A 65 0.06 -13.53 -6.60
C ALA A 65 0.86 -14.76 -6.15
N ASP A 66 2.07 -14.94 -6.67
CA ASP A 66 2.96 -16.05 -6.31
C ASP A 66 3.37 -15.96 -4.83
N GLN A 67 3.84 -14.79 -4.38
CA GLN A 67 4.19 -14.56 -2.98
C GLN A 67 3.01 -14.81 -2.03
N LEU A 68 1.81 -14.34 -2.40
CA LEU A 68 0.61 -14.56 -1.60
C LEU A 68 0.24 -16.05 -1.55
N ALA A 69 0.27 -16.74 -2.69
CA ALA A 69 -0.05 -18.16 -2.75
C ALA A 69 0.92 -18.98 -1.89
N ASP A 70 2.22 -18.67 -1.93
CA ASP A 70 3.23 -19.34 -1.13
C ASP A 70 3.09 -19.02 0.37
N LEU A 71 2.83 -17.75 0.72
CA LEU A 71 2.52 -17.39 2.10
C LEU A 71 1.32 -18.18 2.63
N ILE A 72 0.24 -18.29 1.87
CA ILE A 72 -0.95 -19.07 2.27
C ILE A 72 -0.60 -20.55 2.48
N LYS A 73 0.23 -21.15 1.62
CA LYS A 73 0.67 -22.54 1.79
C LYS A 73 1.48 -22.74 3.08
N ILE A 74 2.36 -21.79 3.40
CA ILE A 74 3.18 -21.81 4.62
C ILE A 74 2.28 -21.66 5.85
N LEU A 75 1.41 -20.66 5.88
CA LEU A 75 0.51 -20.39 7.01
C LEU A 75 -0.48 -21.52 7.29
N LYS A 76 -0.80 -22.36 6.29
CA LYS A 76 -1.63 -23.57 6.49
C LYS A 76 -0.90 -24.70 7.21
N LYS A 77 0.41 -24.62 7.38
CA LYS A 77 1.26 -25.68 7.95
C LYS A 77 2.10 -25.20 9.13
N ASP A 78 2.14 -23.89 9.38
CA ASP A 78 2.99 -23.26 10.38
C ASP A 78 2.15 -22.36 11.30
N ASP A 79 2.08 -22.73 12.58
CA ASP A 79 1.34 -22.01 13.62
C ASP A 79 2.22 -21.02 14.40
N THR A 80 3.49 -20.81 14.02
CA THR A 80 4.47 -20.03 14.79
C THR A 80 3.98 -18.60 15.06
N ILE A 81 3.38 -17.95 14.06
CA ILE A 81 2.83 -16.58 14.22
C ILE A 81 1.69 -16.57 15.25
N LEU A 82 0.79 -17.55 15.17
CA LEU A 82 -0.32 -17.67 16.10
C LEU A 82 0.18 -17.90 17.53
N ASP A 83 1.19 -18.75 17.70
CA ASP A 83 1.79 -19.04 19.00
C ASP A 83 2.51 -17.83 19.59
N LEU A 84 3.28 -17.09 18.76
CA LEU A 84 3.89 -15.82 19.17
C LEU A 84 2.84 -14.79 19.57
N GLN A 85 1.74 -14.68 18.82
CA GLN A 85 0.66 -13.75 19.12
C GLN A 85 -0.05 -14.11 20.44
N LYS A 86 -0.37 -15.40 20.65
CA LYS A 86 -0.92 -15.88 21.93
C LYS A 86 0.01 -15.58 23.09
N ARG A 87 1.31 -15.85 22.92
CA ARG A 87 2.33 -15.55 23.93
C ARG A 87 2.35 -14.06 24.26
N PHE A 88 2.47 -13.20 23.25
CA PHE A 88 2.47 -11.75 23.43
C PHE A 88 1.25 -11.26 24.22
N TYR A 89 0.03 -11.70 23.88
CA TYR A 89 -1.17 -11.25 24.59
C TYR A 89 -1.27 -11.81 26.01
N ASN A 90 -0.83 -13.05 26.24
CA ASN A 90 -0.84 -13.66 27.57
C ASN A 90 0.15 -12.97 28.51
N GLU A 91 1.35 -12.68 28.00
CA GLU A 91 2.40 -11.94 28.70
C GLU A 91 1.97 -10.49 28.96
N SER A 92 1.39 -9.81 27.98
CA SER A 92 0.87 -8.44 28.13
C SER A 92 -0.24 -8.33 29.18
N LYS A 93 -1.08 -9.36 29.33
CA LYS A 93 -2.10 -9.43 30.40
C LYS A 93 -1.52 -9.69 31.78
N ASN A 94 -0.32 -10.28 31.86
CA ASN A 94 0.33 -10.65 33.12
C ASN A 94 1.78 -10.15 33.16
N PRO A 95 2.01 -8.84 33.07
CA PRO A 95 3.35 -8.28 32.82
C PRO A 95 4.36 -8.56 33.94
N LEU A 96 3.90 -8.86 35.16
CA LEU A 96 4.78 -9.22 36.28
C LEU A 96 5.20 -10.70 36.29
N LYS A 97 4.60 -11.53 35.44
CA LYS A 97 4.88 -12.97 35.34
C LYS A 97 5.71 -13.33 34.10
N THR A 98 6.18 -12.34 33.36
CA THR A 98 7.04 -12.54 32.19
C THR A 98 8.48 -12.75 32.65
N LYS A 99 9.30 -13.47 31.88
CA LYS A 99 10.75 -13.47 32.09
C LYS A 99 11.29 -12.04 31.89
N GLN A 100 12.03 -11.54 32.88
CA GLN A 100 12.81 -10.31 32.81
C GLN A 100 14.12 -10.57 32.07
#